data_AF-A0A3Q7Y8Z7-F1
#
_entry.id   AF-A0A3Q7Y8Z7-F1
#
_cell.length_a   1.000
_cell.length_b   1.000
_cell.length_c   1.000
_cell.angle_alpha   90.00
_cell.angle_beta   90.00
_cell.angle_gamma   90.00
#
_symmetry.space_group_name_H-M   'P 1'
#
loop_
_entity.id
_entity.type
_entity.pdbx_description
1 polymer ?
#
loop_
_entity_poly.entity_id
_entity_poly.type
_entity_poly.pdbx_seq_one_letter_code
_entity_poly.pdbx_strand_id
1 'polypeptide(L)'
;MKFAKGYIDHIEKKQPGWRDKFLSYDELKRLVRGVLLDDENAEWEFMCLLENDIDKFNDFFIEKEEEFIVRHKELEQNIKRPIDLLWGTGKSQASETYFKEKNHILLKDIVDLHGEMVLLINYCNINYTGLARIMKKYDQKTGGLRRPTFLQKIIEHPFLTSDVISKLVRECENIIDEVSQADELAVERENEEVVFDGKGLFKSTFEALLKTPENATF
;
A
#
# COMPACT_ATOMS: atom_id res chain seq x y z
N MET A 1 -18.36 17.04 8.29
CA MET A 1 -18.51 16.16 9.49
C MET A 1 -17.13 15.74 10.02
N LYS A 2 -16.99 15.24 11.26
CA LYS A 2 -15.70 14.69 11.78
C LYS A 2 -15.29 13.33 11.18
N PHE A 3 -16.20 12.66 10.47
CA PHE A 3 -15.93 11.34 9.88
C PHE A 3 -14.84 11.45 8.80
N ALA A 4 -13.82 10.59 8.91
CA ALA A 4 -12.66 10.50 8.01
C ALA A 4 -11.81 11.77 7.84
N LYS A 5 -12.16 12.93 8.40
CA LYS A 5 -11.43 14.20 8.18
C LYS A 5 -9.92 14.09 8.46
N GLY A 6 -9.54 13.55 9.61
CA GLY A 6 -8.12 13.39 9.96
C GLY A 6 -7.37 12.43 9.02
N TYR A 7 -8.08 11.45 8.46
CA TYR A 7 -7.51 10.52 7.49
C TYR A 7 -7.42 11.12 6.09
N ILE A 8 -8.43 11.87 5.65
CA ILE A 8 -8.39 12.64 4.40
C ILE A 8 -7.26 13.67 4.44
N ASP A 9 -7.06 14.34 5.59
CA ASP A 9 -5.94 15.26 5.80
C ASP A 9 -4.58 14.53 5.79
N HIS A 10 -4.53 13.25 6.18
CA HIS A 10 -3.34 12.42 6.07
C HIS A 10 -3.06 11.99 4.61
N ILE A 11 -4.10 11.55 3.89
CA ILE A 11 -4.03 11.23 2.46
C ILE A 11 -3.50 12.43 1.69
N GLU A 12 -4.07 13.62 1.90
CA GLU A 12 -3.65 14.82 1.17
C GLU A 12 -2.17 15.17 1.37
N LYS A 13 -1.60 14.87 2.55
CA LYS A 13 -0.16 15.07 2.79
C LYS A 13 0.71 14.09 2.02
N LYS A 14 0.22 12.88 1.78
CA LYS A 14 0.93 11.81 1.07
C LYS A 14 0.70 11.86 -0.44
N GLN A 15 -0.50 12.27 -0.83
CA GLN A 15 -1.04 12.26 -2.18
C GLN A 15 -1.82 13.57 -2.41
N PRO A 16 -1.12 14.65 -2.78
CA PRO A 16 -1.74 15.94 -3.06
C PRO A 16 -2.76 15.82 -4.20
N GLY A 17 -3.92 16.47 -4.04
CA GLY A 17 -4.97 16.46 -5.07
C GLY A 17 -5.90 15.24 -5.03
N TRP A 18 -5.87 14.45 -3.97
CA TRP A 18 -6.90 13.42 -3.73
C TRP A 18 -8.08 13.99 -2.94
N ARG A 19 -7.89 15.10 -2.20
CA ARG A 19 -8.92 15.66 -1.31
C ARG A 19 -10.24 16.03 -2.00
N ASP A 20 -10.19 16.60 -3.19
CA ASP A 20 -11.36 16.99 -3.99
C ASP A 20 -12.09 15.80 -4.61
N LYS A 21 -11.43 14.64 -4.66
CA LYS A 21 -11.99 13.38 -5.18
C LYS A 21 -12.87 12.66 -4.16
N PHE A 22 -12.92 13.09 -2.91
CA PHE A 22 -13.80 12.48 -1.90
C PHE A 22 -15.26 12.91 -2.06
N LEU A 23 -16.16 12.13 -1.45
CA LEU A 23 -17.59 12.41 -1.36
C LEU A 23 -17.85 13.82 -0.83
N SER A 24 -18.75 14.55 -1.52
CA SER A 24 -19.19 15.91 -1.18
C SER A 24 -20.17 15.90 -0.01
N TYR A 25 -19.77 15.26 1.08
CA TYR A 25 -20.64 14.79 2.15
C TYR A 25 -21.34 15.93 2.91
N ASP A 26 -20.66 17.06 3.12
CA ASP A 26 -21.26 18.20 3.81
C ASP A 26 -22.31 18.91 2.95
N GLU A 27 -22.16 18.90 1.61
CA GLU A 27 -23.16 19.41 0.68
C GLU A 27 -24.34 18.47 0.54
N LEU A 28 -24.11 17.18 0.34
CA LEU A 28 -25.18 16.17 0.35
C LEU A 28 -25.99 16.24 1.65
N LYS A 29 -25.32 16.44 2.80
CA LYS A 29 -25.99 16.63 4.09
C LYS A 29 -26.82 17.91 4.13
N ARG A 30 -26.41 18.99 3.45
CA ARG A 30 -27.21 20.21 3.31
C ARG A 30 -28.48 19.93 2.50
N LEU A 31 -28.37 19.25 1.36
CA LEU A 31 -29.51 18.91 0.51
C LEU A 31 -30.51 17.99 1.22
N VAL A 32 -30.05 16.96 1.95
CA VAL A 32 -30.93 16.10 2.76
C VAL A 32 -31.71 16.87 3.83
N ARG A 33 -31.20 18.01 4.32
CA ARG A 33 -31.99 18.88 5.23
C ARG A 33 -33.01 19.72 4.48
N GLY A 34 -32.73 20.14 3.25
CA GLY A 34 -33.64 20.88 2.39
C GLY A 34 -34.87 20.08 1.99
N VAL A 35 -34.72 18.77 1.77
CA VAL A 35 -35.84 17.85 1.48
C VAL A 35 -36.94 17.87 2.55
N LEU A 36 -36.63 18.22 3.81
CA LEU A 36 -37.63 18.35 4.88
C LEU A 36 -38.49 19.61 4.80
N LEU A 37 -38.12 20.56 3.94
CA LEU A 37 -38.85 21.80 3.70
C LEU A 37 -39.76 21.69 2.47
N ASP A 38 -40.03 20.45 2.03
CA ASP A 38 -40.77 20.12 0.79
C ASP A 38 -40.23 20.83 -0.45
N ASP A 39 -38.92 21.07 -0.47
CA ASP A 39 -38.22 21.58 -1.63
C ASP A 39 -37.96 20.41 -2.61
N GLU A 40 -38.87 20.21 -3.56
CA GLU A 40 -38.74 19.20 -4.62
C GLU A 40 -37.41 19.34 -5.37
N ASN A 41 -36.88 20.57 -5.50
CA ASN A 41 -35.60 20.83 -6.15
C ASN A 41 -34.43 20.26 -5.32
N ALA A 42 -34.53 20.24 -3.99
CA ALA A 42 -33.49 19.70 -3.12
C ALA A 42 -33.37 18.16 -3.20
N GLU A 43 -34.46 17.42 -3.44
CA GLU A 43 -34.39 15.96 -3.67
C GLU A 43 -33.68 15.66 -4.98
N TRP A 44 -34.04 16.38 -6.05
CA TRP A 44 -33.41 16.22 -7.36
C TRP A 44 -31.92 16.58 -7.32
N GLU A 45 -31.57 17.72 -6.74
CA GLU A 45 -30.17 18.14 -6.54
C GLU A 45 -29.37 17.12 -5.73
N PHE A 46 -29.98 16.52 -4.69
CA PHE A 46 -29.32 15.48 -3.90
C PHE A 46 -28.98 14.26 -4.76
N MET A 47 -29.92 13.78 -5.58
CA MET A 47 -29.71 12.61 -6.43
C MET A 47 -28.65 12.89 -7.50
N CYS A 48 -28.72 14.05 -8.18
CA CYS A 48 -27.73 14.45 -9.17
C CYS A 48 -26.32 14.59 -8.57
N LEU A 49 -26.20 15.23 -7.40
CA LEU A 49 -24.89 15.35 -6.75
C LEU A 49 -24.35 13.98 -6.32
N LEU A 50 -25.21 13.08 -5.86
CA LEU A 50 -24.81 11.73 -5.48
C LEU A 50 -24.30 10.93 -6.68
N GLU A 51 -24.97 11.03 -7.82
CA GLU A 51 -24.58 10.39 -9.07
C GLU A 51 -23.25 10.98 -9.60
N ASN A 52 -23.13 12.30 -9.62
CA ASN A 52 -21.87 12.98 -9.99
C ASN A 52 -20.69 12.58 -9.10
N ASP A 53 -20.91 12.44 -7.79
CA ASP A 53 -19.87 11.96 -6.87
C ASP A 53 -19.48 10.51 -7.17
N ILE A 54 -20.41 9.64 -7.57
CA ILE A 54 -20.11 8.25 -7.97
C ILE A 54 -19.30 8.21 -9.26
N ASP A 55 -19.68 8.98 -10.27
CA ASP A 55 -18.93 9.08 -11.54
C ASP A 55 -17.52 9.60 -11.29
N LYS A 56 -17.38 10.64 -10.46
CA LYS A 56 -16.08 11.14 -10.01
C LYS A 56 -15.22 10.06 -9.34
N PHE A 57 -15.81 9.18 -8.53
CA PHE A 57 -15.06 8.08 -7.91
C PHE A 57 -14.61 7.05 -8.94
N ASN A 58 -15.44 6.74 -9.93
CA ASN A 58 -15.12 5.79 -10.99
C ASN A 58 -14.00 6.33 -11.88
N ASP A 59 -14.11 7.57 -12.34
CA ASP A 59 -13.09 8.23 -13.15
C ASP A 59 -11.74 8.25 -12.43
N PHE A 60 -11.74 8.68 -11.16
CA PHE A 60 -10.53 8.74 -10.37
C PHE A 60 -9.93 7.35 -10.09
N PHE A 61 -10.77 6.36 -9.80
CA PHE A 61 -10.30 5.00 -9.55
C PHE A 61 -9.67 4.38 -10.81
N ILE A 62 -10.33 4.50 -11.96
CA ILE A 62 -9.83 3.94 -13.23
C ILE A 62 -8.50 4.59 -13.60
N GLU A 63 -8.39 5.92 -13.50
CA GLU A 63 -7.15 6.65 -13.76
C GLU A 63 -6.01 6.14 -12.87
N LYS A 64 -6.27 5.94 -11.57
CA LYS A 64 -5.26 5.44 -10.63
C LYS A 64 -4.93 3.97 -10.84
N GLU A 65 -5.91 3.15 -11.18
CA GLU A 65 -5.68 1.75 -11.49
C GLU A 65 -4.77 1.59 -12.71
N GLU A 66 -5.01 2.35 -13.77
CA GLU A 66 -4.14 2.36 -14.94
C GLU A 66 -2.72 2.84 -14.60
N GLU A 67 -2.58 3.92 -13.83
CA GLU A 67 -1.29 4.43 -13.37
C GLU A 67 -0.50 3.34 -12.62
N PHE A 68 -1.15 2.64 -11.69
CA PHE A 68 -0.51 1.60 -10.87
C PHE A 68 -0.14 0.37 -11.69
N ILE A 69 -0.98 -0.05 -12.65
CA ILE A 69 -0.65 -1.15 -13.56
C ILE A 69 0.63 -0.83 -14.35
N VAL A 70 0.74 0.40 -14.88
CA VAL A 70 1.92 0.82 -15.65
C VAL A 70 3.16 0.85 -14.76
N ARG A 71 3.09 1.52 -13.60
CA ARG A 71 4.22 1.62 -12.66
C ARG A 71 4.69 0.25 -12.16
N HIS A 72 3.75 -0.64 -11.81
CA HIS A 72 4.08 -2.00 -11.38
C HIS A 72 4.85 -2.76 -12.47
N LYS A 73 4.36 -2.70 -13.72
CA LYS A 73 5.01 -3.38 -14.85
C LYS A 73 6.41 -2.83 -15.13
N GLU A 74 6.62 -1.52 -15.01
CA GLU A 74 7.94 -0.90 -15.18
C GLU A 74 8.91 -1.36 -14.07
N LEU A 75 8.46 -1.37 -12.81
CA LEU A 75 9.26 -1.83 -11.68
C LEU A 75 9.63 -3.31 -11.82
N GLU A 76 8.68 -4.19 -12.14
CA GLU A 76 8.97 -5.61 -12.38
C GLU A 76 10.06 -5.82 -13.44
N GLN A 77 9.99 -5.09 -14.56
CA GLN A 77 11.00 -5.19 -15.62
C GLN A 77 12.36 -4.68 -15.16
N ASN A 78 12.37 -3.62 -14.36
CA ASN A 78 13.59 -3.02 -13.83
C ASN A 78 14.24 -3.87 -12.72
N ILE A 79 13.50 -4.77 -12.07
CA ILE A 79 14.01 -5.72 -11.07
C ILE A 79 14.50 -7.02 -11.71
N LYS A 80 13.76 -7.56 -12.69
CA LYS A 80 14.14 -8.82 -13.38
C LYS A 80 15.46 -8.67 -14.15
N ARG A 81 15.66 -7.52 -14.82
CA ARG A 81 16.88 -7.26 -15.62
C ARG A 81 18.19 -7.31 -14.81
N PRO A 82 18.33 -6.64 -13.64
CA PRO A 82 19.51 -6.74 -12.79
C PRO A 82 19.74 -8.14 -12.21
N ILE A 83 18.68 -8.85 -11.79
CA ILE A 83 18.78 -10.20 -11.21
C ILE A 83 19.35 -11.19 -12.25
N ASP A 84 18.85 -11.17 -13.48
CA ASP A 84 19.34 -12.05 -14.55
C ASP A 84 20.82 -11.81 -14.89
N LEU A 85 21.30 -10.56 -14.80
CA LEU A 85 22.69 -10.19 -15.05
C LEU A 85 23.64 -10.65 -13.93
N LEU A 86 23.16 -10.71 -12.68
CA LEU A 86 23.96 -11.13 -11.53
C LEU A 86 24.24 -12.63 -11.49
N TRP A 87 23.30 -13.46 -11.92
CA TRP A 87 23.44 -14.92 -11.87
C TRP A 87 24.32 -15.46 -13.01
N GLY A 88 24.70 -14.60 -13.97
CA GLY A 88 25.44 -15.00 -15.18
C GLY A 88 26.94 -14.63 -15.25
N THR A 89 27.45 -13.68 -14.46
CA THR A 89 28.85 -13.21 -14.63
C THR A 89 29.59 -12.93 -13.31
N GLY A 90 30.85 -13.37 -13.24
CA GLY A 90 31.72 -13.34 -12.06
C GLY A 90 31.90 -11.95 -11.44
N LYS A 91 31.80 -11.91 -10.11
CA LYS A 91 31.69 -10.70 -9.28
C LYS A 91 33.01 -9.93 -9.17
N SER A 92 32.94 -8.61 -9.27
CA SER A 92 33.93 -7.68 -8.70
C SER A 92 33.29 -6.84 -7.59
N GLN A 93 34.06 -6.46 -6.58
CA GLN A 93 33.58 -5.74 -5.39
C GLN A 93 32.94 -4.37 -5.70
N ALA A 94 33.38 -3.70 -6.78
CA ALA A 94 32.76 -2.46 -7.25
C ALA A 94 31.42 -2.67 -7.97
N SER A 95 31.21 -3.85 -8.58
CA SER A 95 29.91 -4.21 -9.17
C SER A 95 28.86 -4.54 -8.12
N GLU A 96 29.29 -5.03 -6.95
CA GLU A 96 28.41 -5.44 -5.85
C GLU A 96 27.83 -4.26 -5.08
N THR A 97 28.62 -3.22 -4.80
CA THR A 97 28.15 -2.00 -4.11
C THR A 97 27.16 -1.19 -4.95
N TYR A 98 27.44 -0.99 -6.24
CA TYR A 98 26.52 -0.35 -7.18
C TYR A 98 25.18 -1.10 -7.29
N PHE A 99 25.23 -2.43 -7.21
CA PHE A 99 24.04 -3.27 -7.29
C PHE A 99 23.19 -3.21 -6.02
N LYS A 100 23.81 -3.27 -4.84
CA LYS A 100 23.11 -3.10 -3.55
C LYS A 100 22.39 -1.76 -3.50
N GLU A 101 23.03 -0.67 -3.93
CA GLU A 101 22.41 0.67 -3.99
C GLU A 101 21.21 0.71 -4.96
N LYS A 102 21.37 0.13 -6.17
CA LYS A 102 20.29 0.09 -7.17
C LYS A 102 19.10 -0.75 -6.70
N ASN A 103 19.34 -1.87 -6.04
CA ASN A 103 18.29 -2.70 -5.45
C ASN A 103 17.55 -1.97 -4.34
N HIS A 104 18.25 -1.24 -3.47
CA HIS A 104 17.63 -0.47 -2.40
C HIS A 104 16.69 0.61 -2.96
N ILE A 105 17.08 1.29 -4.05
CA ILE A 105 16.23 2.27 -4.74
C ILE A 105 14.97 1.58 -5.31
N LEU A 106 15.13 0.46 -6.02
CA LEU A 106 14.00 -0.28 -6.58
C LEU A 106 13.04 -0.80 -5.51
N LEU A 107 13.58 -1.29 -4.37
CA LEU A 107 12.77 -1.77 -3.26
C LEU A 107 11.97 -0.65 -2.62
N LYS A 108 12.59 0.52 -2.45
CA LYS A 108 11.90 1.71 -1.97
C LYS A 108 10.75 2.08 -2.90
N ASP A 109 10.96 2.06 -4.21
CA ASP A 109 9.91 2.38 -5.18
C ASP A 109 8.74 1.38 -5.14
N ILE A 110 9.00 0.09 -4.87
CA ILE A 110 7.95 -0.92 -4.66
C ILE A 110 7.16 -0.65 -3.38
N VAL A 111 7.85 -0.35 -2.28
CA VAL A 111 7.22 -0.05 -0.99
C VAL A 111 6.35 1.20 -1.10
N ASP A 112 6.84 2.24 -1.79
CA ASP A 112 6.09 3.45 -2.04
C ASP A 112 4.85 3.14 -2.90
N LEU A 113 4.99 2.39 -4.02
CA LEU A 113 3.86 1.98 -4.86
C LEU A 113 2.82 1.14 -4.10
N HIS A 114 3.26 0.18 -3.27
CA HIS A 114 2.37 -0.59 -2.38
C HIS A 114 1.57 0.33 -1.46
N GLY A 115 2.25 1.26 -0.80
CA GLY A 115 1.62 2.24 0.08
C GLY A 115 0.56 3.07 -0.64
N GLU A 116 0.84 3.52 -1.87
CA GLU A 116 -0.11 4.26 -2.70
C GLU A 116 -1.36 3.45 -3.07
N MET A 117 -1.19 2.18 -3.46
CA MET A 117 -2.31 1.27 -3.75
C MET A 117 -3.18 1.03 -2.51
N VAL A 118 -2.56 0.87 -1.34
CA VAL A 118 -3.29 0.75 -0.06
C VAL A 118 -4.07 2.03 0.26
N LEU A 119 -3.54 3.21 -0.06
CA LEU A 119 -4.29 4.47 0.07
C LEU A 119 -5.51 4.50 -0.86
N LEU A 120 -5.40 3.99 -2.10
CA LEU A 120 -6.53 3.90 -3.03
C LEU A 120 -7.63 2.95 -2.51
N ILE A 121 -7.27 1.77 -1.99
CA ILE A 121 -8.24 0.85 -1.36
C ILE A 121 -8.98 1.55 -0.21
N ASN A 122 -8.24 2.28 0.63
CA ASN A 122 -8.84 3.01 1.74
C ASN A 122 -9.71 4.19 1.29
N TYR A 123 -9.34 4.88 0.21
CA TYR A 123 -10.17 5.88 -0.44
C TYR A 123 -11.53 5.28 -0.83
N CYS A 124 -11.55 4.12 -1.50
CA CYS A 124 -12.79 3.43 -1.90
C CYS A 124 -13.66 3.10 -0.68
N ASN A 125 -13.07 2.54 0.37
CA ASN A 125 -13.77 2.19 1.62
C ASN A 125 -14.41 3.40 2.31
N ILE A 126 -13.71 4.53 2.35
CA ILE A 126 -14.20 5.75 2.99
C ILE A 126 -15.36 6.34 2.20
N ASN A 127 -15.24 6.43 0.88
CA ASN A 127 -16.30 6.96 0.03
C ASN A 127 -17.55 6.06 0.08
N TYR A 128 -17.39 4.74 -0.01
CA TYR A 128 -18.49 3.79 0.16
C TYR A 128 -19.18 3.93 1.52
N THR A 129 -18.40 4.02 2.60
CA THR A 129 -18.98 4.24 3.93
C THR A 129 -19.73 5.58 4.00
N GLY A 130 -19.19 6.62 3.38
CA GLY A 130 -19.84 7.91 3.23
C GLY A 130 -21.19 7.80 2.52
N LEU A 131 -21.23 7.11 1.38
CA LEU A 131 -22.42 6.86 0.57
C LEU A 131 -23.48 6.08 1.35
N ALA A 132 -23.08 4.98 2.00
CA ALA A 132 -23.98 4.18 2.84
C ALA A 132 -24.57 4.99 4.00
N ARG A 133 -23.78 5.91 4.58
CA ARG A 133 -24.22 6.78 5.69
C ARG A 133 -25.12 7.91 5.22
N ILE A 134 -24.84 8.53 4.08
CA ILE A 134 -25.68 9.63 3.59
C ILE A 134 -27.02 9.09 3.07
N MET A 135 -27.04 7.93 2.41
CA MET A 135 -28.27 7.26 2.02
C MET A 135 -29.08 6.80 3.22
N LYS A 136 -28.43 6.29 4.29
CA LYS A 136 -29.12 6.01 5.55
C LYS A 136 -29.78 7.27 6.11
N LYS A 137 -29.09 8.41 6.05
CA LYS A 137 -29.65 9.68 6.51
C LYS A 137 -30.83 10.13 5.66
N TYR A 138 -30.74 9.99 4.34
CA TYR A 138 -31.81 10.29 3.40
C TYR A 138 -33.08 9.49 3.73
N ASP A 139 -32.97 8.16 3.80
CA ASP A 139 -34.10 7.28 4.14
C ASP A 139 -34.72 7.60 5.51
N GLN A 140 -33.88 7.87 6.52
CA GLN A 140 -34.36 8.29 7.84
C GLN A 140 -35.15 9.61 7.82
N LYS A 141 -34.90 10.48 6.84
CA LYS A 141 -35.56 11.78 6.73
C LYS A 141 -36.82 11.72 5.88
N THR A 142 -36.82 10.94 4.81
CA THR A 142 -37.96 10.80 3.89
C THR A 142 -38.94 9.69 4.30
N GLY A 143 -38.55 8.82 5.24
CA GLY A 143 -39.30 7.60 5.56
C GLY A 143 -39.19 6.52 4.46
N GLY A 144 -38.34 6.74 3.46
CA GLY A 144 -38.15 5.82 2.34
C GLY A 144 -37.25 4.62 2.65
N LEU A 145 -37.16 3.71 1.68
CA LEU A 145 -36.32 2.51 1.72
C LEU A 145 -35.45 2.41 0.45
N ARG A 146 -34.84 3.52 0.01
CA ARG A 146 -34.05 3.54 -1.23
C ARG A 146 -32.62 3.01 -1.02
N ARG A 147 -32.10 3.05 0.21
CA ARG A 147 -30.74 2.60 0.54
C ARG A 147 -30.42 1.16 0.14
N PRO A 148 -31.26 0.14 0.38
CA PRO A 148 -30.94 -1.24 0.00
C PRO A 148 -30.70 -1.38 -1.50
N THR A 149 -31.62 -0.85 -2.32
CA THR A 149 -31.50 -0.87 -3.79
C THR A 149 -30.29 -0.08 -4.27
N PHE A 150 -30.03 1.08 -3.66
CA PHE A 150 -28.85 1.88 -3.97
C PHE A 150 -27.55 1.12 -3.69
N LEU A 151 -27.42 0.50 -2.51
CA LEU A 151 -26.22 -0.25 -2.15
C LEU A 151 -26.02 -1.51 -2.98
N GLN A 152 -27.10 -2.16 -3.42
CA GLN A 152 -27.00 -3.29 -4.33
C GLN A 152 -26.49 -2.86 -5.72
N LYS A 153 -26.86 -1.67 -6.19
CA LYS A 153 -26.35 -1.16 -7.47
C LYS A 153 -24.89 -0.72 -7.35
N ILE A 154 -24.53 -0.05 -6.27
CA ILE A 154 -23.21 0.58 -6.19
C ILE A 154 -22.06 -0.42 -6.15
N ILE A 155 -22.26 -1.62 -5.59
CA ILE A 155 -21.21 -2.65 -5.51
C ILE A 155 -20.69 -3.13 -6.87
N GLU A 156 -21.42 -2.88 -7.95
CA GLU A 156 -21.01 -3.23 -9.32
C GLU A 156 -20.17 -2.12 -9.98
N HIS A 157 -20.02 -0.95 -9.33
CA HIS A 157 -19.26 0.15 -9.91
C HIS A 157 -17.75 -0.07 -9.83
N PRO A 158 -16.98 0.45 -10.82
CA PRO A 158 -15.52 0.29 -10.91
C PRO A 158 -14.76 0.58 -9.61
N PHE A 159 -15.10 1.68 -8.91
CA PHE A 159 -14.38 2.05 -7.69
C PHE A 159 -14.52 1.05 -6.53
N LEU A 160 -15.43 0.08 -6.63
CA LEU A 160 -15.63 -1.00 -5.67
C LEU A 160 -15.17 -2.37 -6.16
N THR A 161 -14.87 -2.52 -7.44
CA THR A 161 -14.32 -3.75 -8.02
C THR A 161 -12.79 -3.69 -8.02
N SER A 162 -12.18 -3.76 -6.83
CA SER A 162 -10.74 -3.56 -6.64
C SER A 162 -9.87 -4.83 -6.80
N ASP A 163 -10.29 -5.80 -7.61
CA ASP A 163 -9.61 -7.11 -7.71
C ASP A 163 -8.20 -6.98 -8.30
N VAL A 164 -8.02 -6.11 -9.30
CA VAL A 164 -6.72 -5.85 -9.93
C VAL A 164 -5.77 -5.19 -8.94
N ILE A 165 -6.20 -4.11 -8.29
CA ILE A 165 -5.41 -3.45 -7.23
C ILE A 165 -5.03 -4.41 -6.11
N SER A 166 -5.99 -5.23 -5.64
CA SER A 166 -5.73 -6.21 -4.58
C SER A 166 -4.71 -7.27 -5.00
N LYS A 167 -4.68 -7.62 -6.29
CA LYS A 167 -3.66 -8.51 -6.85
C LYS A 167 -2.29 -7.83 -6.89
N LEU A 168 -2.20 -6.61 -7.40
CA LEU A 168 -0.94 -5.86 -7.46
C LEU A 168 -0.34 -5.60 -6.07
N VAL A 169 -1.18 -5.30 -5.07
CA VAL A 169 -0.75 -5.15 -3.67
C VAL A 169 -0.06 -6.43 -3.17
N ARG A 170 -0.66 -7.60 -3.41
CA ARG A 170 -0.06 -8.88 -3.02
C ARG A 170 1.23 -9.18 -3.78
N GLU A 171 1.30 -8.81 -5.06
CA GLU A 171 2.53 -8.97 -5.85
C GLU A 171 3.67 -8.12 -5.29
N CYS A 172 3.40 -6.86 -4.91
CA CYS A 172 4.38 -6.04 -4.21
C CYS A 172 4.80 -6.62 -2.85
N GLU A 173 3.86 -7.12 -2.04
CA GLU A 173 4.15 -7.76 -0.75
C GLU A 173 5.10 -8.95 -0.91
N ASN A 174 4.84 -9.83 -1.87
CA ASN A 174 5.72 -10.97 -2.16
C ASN A 174 7.14 -10.53 -2.53
N ILE A 175 7.29 -9.49 -3.36
CA ILE A 175 8.63 -9.00 -3.75
C ILE A 175 9.37 -8.41 -2.54
N ILE A 176 8.66 -7.66 -1.69
CA ILE A 176 9.24 -7.10 -0.46
C ILE A 176 9.71 -8.21 0.47
N ASP A 177 8.91 -9.27 0.64
CA ASP A 177 9.24 -10.41 1.50
C ASP A 177 10.43 -11.21 0.95
N GLU A 178 10.47 -11.48 -0.36
CA GLU A 178 11.58 -12.19 -1.02
C GLU A 178 12.91 -11.45 -0.84
N VAL A 179 12.92 -10.12 -1.02
CA VAL A 179 14.13 -9.32 -0.87
C VAL A 179 14.56 -9.23 0.61
N SER A 180 13.61 -9.11 1.53
CA SER A 180 13.90 -9.08 2.97
C SER A 180 14.56 -10.38 3.44
N GLN A 181 14.05 -11.54 3.00
CA GLN A 181 14.65 -12.85 3.31
C GLN A 181 16.04 -13.02 2.68
N ALA A 182 16.24 -12.51 1.46
CA ALA A 182 17.55 -12.57 0.81
C ALA A 182 18.61 -11.74 1.55
N ASP A 183 18.21 -10.61 2.13
CA ASP A 183 19.08 -9.74 2.92
C ASP A 183 19.44 -10.38 4.27
N GLU A 184 18.48 -10.99 4.96
CA GLU A 184 18.72 -11.77 6.19
C GLU A 184 19.73 -12.90 5.97
N LEU A 185 19.54 -13.70 4.92
CA LEU A 185 20.46 -14.79 4.55
C LEU A 185 21.83 -14.31 4.06
N ALA A 186 21.94 -13.07 3.56
CA ALA A 186 23.22 -12.47 3.21
C ALA A 186 23.99 -12.02 4.46
N VAL A 187 23.30 -11.44 5.45
CA VAL A 187 23.88 -11.05 6.75
C VAL A 187 24.34 -12.28 7.53
N GLU A 188 23.57 -13.37 7.53
CA GLU A 188 23.99 -14.64 8.16
C GLU A 188 25.23 -15.23 7.49
N ARG A 189 25.32 -15.20 6.16
CA ARG A 189 26.49 -15.68 5.41
C ARG A 189 27.72 -14.79 5.56
N GLU A 190 27.57 -13.46 5.60
CA GLU A 190 28.68 -12.55 5.92
C GLU A 190 29.18 -12.80 7.36
N ASN A 191 28.27 -13.06 8.32
CA ASN A 191 28.66 -13.42 9.69
C ASN A 191 29.37 -14.78 9.76
N GLU A 192 28.96 -15.76 8.95
CA GLU A 192 29.64 -17.07 8.84
C GLU A 192 30.98 -17.01 8.08
N GLU A 193 31.09 -16.20 7.02
CA GLU A 193 32.34 -15.99 6.27
C GLU A 193 33.36 -15.19 7.09
N VAL A 194 32.94 -14.23 7.92
CA VAL A 194 33.82 -13.54 8.88
C VAL A 194 34.37 -14.52 9.94
N VAL A 195 33.69 -15.64 10.19
CA VAL A 195 34.16 -16.71 11.08
C VAL A 195 35.11 -17.68 10.36
N PHE A 196 35.23 -17.62 9.03
CA PHE A 196 36.08 -18.50 8.22
C PHE A 196 37.15 -17.74 7.39
N ASP A 197 37.86 -16.79 7.98
CA ASP A 197 39.29 -16.60 7.63
C ASP A 197 40.12 -17.47 8.58
N GLY A 198 40.42 -18.67 8.09
CA GLY A 198 41.37 -19.57 8.71
C GLY A 198 42.78 -18.98 8.71
N LYS A 199 43.05 -18.03 9.61
CA LYS A 199 44.36 -17.72 10.20
C LYS A 199 44.24 -16.78 11.41
N GLY A 200 44.09 -17.41 12.57
CA GLY A 200 44.75 -16.94 13.79
C GLY A 200 43.94 -16.00 14.70
N LEU A 201 43.25 -16.59 15.68
CA LEU A 201 43.36 -16.14 17.09
C LEU A 201 42.75 -17.14 18.07
N PHE A 202 41.77 -17.96 17.66
CA PHE A 202 41.04 -18.81 18.61
C PHE A 202 41.71 -20.16 18.91
N LYS A 203 42.57 -20.68 18.03
CA LYS A 203 43.26 -21.96 18.30
C LYS A 203 44.33 -21.82 19.39
N SER A 204 45.03 -20.70 19.47
CA SER A 204 46.05 -20.46 20.51
C SER A 204 45.45 -20.24 21.90
N THR A 205 44.30 -19.56 21.98
CA THR A 205 43.61 -19.31 23.26
C THR A 205 42.98 -20.59 23.82
N PHE A 206 42.47 -21.45 22.95
CA PHE A 206 41.86 -22.73 23.35
C PHE A 206 42.92 -23.81 23.67
N GLU A 207 44.06 -23.86 22.95
CA GLU A 207 45.18 -24.75 23.29
C GLU A 207 45.93 -24.32 24.56
N ALA A 208 45.96 -23.02 24.88
CA ALA A 208 46.51 -22.50 26.14
C ALA A 208 45.62 -22.82 27.36
N LEU A 209 44.29 -22.89 27.17
CA LEU A 209 43.33 -23.26 28.21
C LEU A 209 43.25 -24.78 28.46
N LEU A 210 43.63 -25.61 27.47
CA LEU A 210 43.66 -27.07 27.59
C LEU A 210 45.04 -27.63 28.01
N LYS A 211 46.06 -26.77 28.13
CA LYS A 211 47.39 -27.14 28.63
C LYS A 211 47.73 -26.42 29.94
N THR A 212 47.00 -26.73 31.00
CA THR A 212 47.56 -26.66 32.36
C THR A 212 47.55 -28.06 32.96
N PRO A 213 48.71 -28.66 33.24
CA PRO A 213 48.77 -29.98 33.83
C PRO A 213 48.36 -29.95 35.31
N GLU A 214 47.51 -30.89 35.69
CA GLU A 214 47.38 -31.35 37.07
C GLU A 214 48.75 -31.84 37.58
N ASN A 215 49.23 -31.31 38.71
CA ASN A 215 49.39 -32.08 39.95
C ASN A 215 50.38 -31.44 40.95
N ALA A 216 49.96 -31.55 42.21
CA ALA A 216 50.73 -31.89 43.41
C ALA A 216 51.52 -30.82 44.21
N THR A 217 51.17 -30.80 45.51
CA THR A 217 52.00 -30.66 46.73
C THR A 217 52.68 -29.32 47.01
N PHE A 218 52.31 -28.65 48.11
CA PHE A 218 52.77 -28.92 49.49
C PHE A 218 51.68 -28.53 50.50
#